data_AF-F9MNW3-F1
#
_entry.id   AF-F9MNW3-F1
#
_cell.length_a   1.000
_cell.length_b   1.000
_cell.length_c   1.000
_cell.angle_alpha   90.00
_cell.angle_beta   90.00
_cell.angle_gamma   90.00
#
_symmetry.space_group_name_H-M   'P 1'
#
loop_
_entity.id
_entity.type
_entity.pdbx_description
1 polymer ?
#
loop_
_entity_poly.entity_id
_entity_poly.type
_entity_poly.pdbx_seq_one_letter_code
_entity_poly.pdbx_strand_id
1 'polypeptide(L)'
;MGSGNFGGFKNTKGSLKPEHLMEELRNSGVKFTEEDVVMIAKQKNGELLWLERGNKVAGLIHIEEGHSENLKSAFGVNKNSIPSFIKNVIEQGKIVSNVKKGKRITRIYDFGGKHYVLCALGTNGFIVSVYPR
;
A
#
# COMPACT_ATOMS: atom_id res chain seq x y z
N MET A 1 20.67 -0.22 33.02
CA MET A 1 19.46 -1.08 33.12
C MET A 1 18.27 -0.13 33.04
N GLY A 2 17.73 0.14 31.87
CA GLY A 2 16.70 -0.69 31.26
C GLY A 2 15.35 -0.02 31.47
N SER A 3 15.09 1.10 30.79
CA SER A 3 13.78 1.76 30.77
C SER A 3 13.15 1.53 29.40
N GLY A 4 12.65 0.30 29.21
CA GLY A 4 11.79 -0.05 28.09
C GLY A 4 10.44 0.64 28.26
N ASN A 5 10.27 1.80 27.64
CA ASN A 5 9.00 2.49 27.57
C ASN A 5 8.26 2.06 26.28
N PHE A 6 7.71 0.84 26.27
CA PHE A 6 6.76 0.41 25.24
C PHE A 6 5.40 1.06 25.54
N GLY A 7 5.31 2.35 25.24
CA GLY A 7 4.15 3.18 25.46
C GLY A 7 3.24 3.25 24.23
N GLY A 8 2.15 2.48 24.26
CA GLY A 8 0.89 2.89 23.62
C GLY A 8 0.67 2.41 22.19
N PHE A 9 0.11 1.20 22.06
CA PHE A 9 -0.72 0.85 20.91
C PHE A 9 -1.99 1.71 20.93
N LYS A 10 -1.87 2.99 20.52
CA LYS A 10 -3.01 3.81 20.16
C LYS A 10 -3.63 3.19 18.92
N ASN A 11 -4.92 2.89 19.02
CA ASN A 11 -5.79 2.38 17.98
C ASN A 11 -5.54 3.09 16.61
N THR A 12 -4.69 2.52 15.75
CA THR A 12 -4.26 3.11 14.46
C THR A 12 -5.15 2.71 13.28
N LYS A 13 -6.45 2.45 13.52
CA LYS A 13 -7.44 2.26 12.46
C LYS A 13 -7.64 3.59 11.71
N GLY A 14 -6.69 3.94 10.83
CA GLY A 14 -6.69 5.16 10.02
C GLY A 14 -5.32 5.82 9.82
N SER A 15 -4.28 5.46 10.60
CA SER A 15 -2.94 6.01 10.35
C SER A 15 -2.36 5.37 9.08
N LEU A 16 -1.86 6.20 8.16
CA LEU A 16 -1.16 5.71 6.96
C LEU A 16 0.17 5.05 7.30
N LYS A 17 0.82 5.49 8.40
CA LYS A 17 2.12 5.01 8.84
C LYS A 17 2.09 4.63 10.32
N PRO A 18 1.46 3.50 10.69
CA PRO A 18 1.52 3.00 12.04
C PRO A 18 2.97 2.67 12.42
N GLU A 19 3.43 3.13 13.59
CA GLU A 19 4.82 2.98 14.02
C GLU A 19 5.25 1.51 14.09
N HIS A 20 4.40 0.64 14.65
CA HIS A 20 4.67 -0.80 14.69
C HIS A 20 4.90 -1.42 13.29
N LEU A 21 4.16 -0.99 12.26
CA LEU A 21 4.37 -1.49 10.89
C LEU A 21 5.67 -0.93 10.29
N MET A 22 6.00 0.32 10.58
CA MET A 22 7.28 0.91 10.16
C MET A 22 8.46 0.18 10.81
N GLU A 23 8.37 -0.20 12.08
CA GLU A 23 9.36 -1.05 12.75
C GLU A 23 9.45 -2.43 12.11
N GLU A 24 8.33 -3.07 11.79
CA GLU A 24 8.35 -4.34 11.05
C GLU A 24 9.01 -4.19 9.67
N LEU A 25 8.78 -3.07 8.97
CA LEU A 25 9.43 -2.79 7.68
C LEU A 25 10.94 -2.61 7.85
N ARG A 26 11.40 -1.86 8.85
CA ARG A 26 12.84 -1.72 9.20
C ARG A 26 13.49 -3.07 9.48
N ASN A 27 12.79 -3.93 10.21
CA ASN A 27 13.27 -5.26 10.61
C ASN A 27 13.20 -6.28 9.47
N SER A 28 12.44 -6.03 8.40
CA SER A 28 12.31 -6.94 7.26
C SER A 28 13.59 -7.06 6.41
N GLY A 29 14.53 -6.12 6.55
CA GLY A 29 15.78 -6.09 5.77
C GLY A 29 15.61 -5.68 4.31
N VAL A 30 14.39 -5.30 3.88
CA VAL A 30 14.17 -4.76 2.54
C VAL A 30 14.73 -3.34 2.44
N LYS A 31 15.20 -2.96 1.25
CA LYS A 31 15.63 -1.59 0.99
C LYS A 31 14.40 -0.72 0.73
N PHE A 32 14.27 0.35 1.51
CA PHE A 32 13.25 1.40 1.36
C PHE A 32 13.82 2.72 1.89
N THR A 33 13.20 3.83 1.50
CA THR A 33 13.57 5.17 1.99
C THR A 33 12.49 5.66 2.94
N GLU A 34 12.79 5.73 4.23
CA GLU A 34 11.79 5.99 5.28
C GLU A 34 11.02 7.31 5.09
N GLU A 35 11.72 8.37 4.69
CA GLU A 35 11.12 9.68 4.41
C GLU A 35 10.15 9.66 3.22
N ASP A 36 10.37 8.77 2.26
CA ASP A 36 9.52 8.61 1.09
C ASP A 36 8.32 7.71 1.33
N VAL A 37 8.30 6.93 2.42
CA VAL A 37 7.14 6.11 2.76
C VAL A 37 5.95 7.03 3.03
N VAL A 38 4.88 6.81 2.25
CA VAL A 38 3.61 7.54 2.36
C VAL A 38 2.58 6.72 3.12
N MET A 39 2.56 5.40 2.89
CA MET A 39 1.69 4.49 3.63
C MET A 39 2.33 3.11 3.78
N ILE A 40 1.93 2.39 4.82
CA ILE A 40 2.19 0.97 5.01
C ILE A 40 0.92 0.25 5.45
N ALA A 41 0.71 -0.93 4.91
CA ALA A 41 -0.45 -1.77 5.15
C ALA A 41 0.00 -3.21 5.33
N LYS A 42 -0.67 -3.91 6.24
CA LYS A 42 -0.46 -5.34 6.46
C LYS A 42 -1.66 -6.08 5.91
N GLN A 43 -1.41 -6.97 4.97
CA GLN A 43 -2.40 -7.86 4.39
C GLN A 43 -2.84 -8.89 5.45
N LYS A 44 -4.05 -9.45 5.29
CA LYS A 44 -4.59 -10.50 6.18
C LYS A 44 -3.70 -11.75 6.31
N ASN A 45 -2.86 -12.04 5.31
CA ASN A 45 -1.90 -13.15 5.33
C ASN A 45 -0.58 -12.80 6.06
N GLY A 46 -0.46 -11.59 6.63
CA GLY A 46 0.74 -11.10 7.31
C GLY A 46 1.76 -10.38 6.42
N GLU A 47 1.53 -10.34 5.10
CA GLU A 47 2.43 -9.68 4.15
C GLU A 47 2.40 -8.14 4.33
N LEU A 48 3.57 -7.53 4.46
CA LEU A 48 3.74 -6.08 4.53
C LEU A 48 3.85 -5.49 3.14
N LEU A 49 3.01 -4.50 2.85
CA LEU A 49 3.00 -3.73 1.62
C LEU A 49 3.14 -2.25 1.95
N TRP A 50 4.00 -1.54 1.22
CA TRP A 50 4.20 -0.10 1.43
C TRP A 50 4.20 0.66 0.11
N LEU A 51 3.78 1.92 0.18
CA LEU A 51 3.85 2.88 -0.91
C LEU A 51 4.86 3.95 -0.55
N GLU A 52 5.79 4.21 -1.46
CA GLU A 52 6.68 5.35 -1.41
C GLU A 52 6.19 6.46 -2.35
N ARG A 53 6.67 7.68 -2.14
CA ARG A 53 6.46 8.82 -3.04
C ARG A 53 6.81 8.44 -4.48
N GLY A 54 7.96 7.80 -4.66
CA GLY A 54 8.41 7.25 -5.93
C GLY A 54 8.68 8.33 -6.98
N ASN A 55 8.43 8.00 -8.24
CA ASN A 55 8.67 8.84 -9.40
C ASN A 55 7.62 8.56 -10.50
N LYS A 56 7.83 9.08 -11.72
CA LYS A 56 6.89 8.93 -12.85
C LYS A 56 6.66 7.48 -13.31
N VAL A 57 7.52 6.54 -12.90
CA VAL A 57 7.49 5.13 -13.33
C VAL A 57 6.97 4.20 -12.22
N ALA A 58 7.10 4.57 -10.94
CA ALA A 58 6.67 3.74 -9.81
C ALA A 58 6.35 4.57 -8.56
N GLY A 59 5.41 4.11 -7.74
CA GLY A 59 5.03 4.73 -6.47
C GLY A 59 3.88 5.72 -6.61
N LEU A 60 3.70 6.59 -5.61
CA LEU A 60 2.56 7.49 -5.54
C LEU A 60 2.50 8.44 -6.74
N ILE A 61 3.62 9.07 -7.13
CA ILE A 61 3.66 10.01 -8.27
C ILE A 61 3.14 9.36 -9.54
N HIS A 62 3.58 8.13 -9.84
CA HIS A 62 3.12 7.39 -11.01
C HIS A 62 1.60 7.12 -10.97
N ILE A 63 1.06 6.73 -9.82
CA ILE A 63 -0.38 6.48 -9.64
C ILE A 63 -1.17 7.77 -9.82
N GLU A 64 -0.70 8.85 -9.22
CA GLU A 64 -1.36 10.15 -9.27
C GLU A 64 -1.35 10.77 -10.67
N GLU A 65 -0.25 10.68 -11.40
CA GLU A 65 -0.13 11.24 -12.75
C GLU A 65 -0.82 10.35 -13.80
N GLY A 66 -0.75 9.02 -13.64
CA GLY A 66 -1.24 8.07 -14.65
C GLY A 66 -2.67 7.58 -14.43
N HIS A 67 -3.14 7.55 -13.18
CA HIS A 67 -4.34 6.77 -12.82
C HIS A 67 -5.31 7.47 -11.84
N SER A 68 -5.02 8.70 -11.40
CA SER A 68 -5.90 9.43 -10.48
C SER A 68 -7.32 9.64 -11.03
N GLU A 69 -7.46 10.08 -12.28
CA GLU A 69 -8.78 10.28 -12.91
C GLU A 69 -9.56 8.97 -13.09
N ASN A 70 -8.86 7.85 -13.34
CA ASN A 70 -9.49 6.54 -13.40
C ASN A 70 -10.01 6.12 -12.02
N LEU A 71 -9.20 6.29 -10.96
CA LEU A 71 -9.58 6.00 -9.58
C LEU A 71 -10.76 6.90 -9.13
N LYS A 72 -10.75 8.17 -9.52
CA LYS A 72 -11.84 9.10 -9.27
C LYS A 72 -13.13 8.67 -9.95
N SER A 73 -13.05 8.28 -11.23
CA SER A 73 -14.23 7.88 -12.00
C SER A 73 -14.82 6.54 -11.54
N ALA A 74 -13.97 5.57 -11.18
CA ALA A 74 -14.40 4.23 -10.78
C ALA A 74 -14.83 4.13 -9.31
N PHE A 75 -14.15 4.86 -8.42
CA PHE A 75 -14.31 4.73 -6.96
C PHE A 75 -14.59 6.04 -6.23
N GLY A 76 -14.66 7.19 -6.93
CA GLY A 76 -14.84 8.50 -6.30
C GLY A 76 -13.62 8.97 -5.49
N VAL A 77 -12.45 8.38 -5.71
CA VAL A 77 -11.24 8.65 -4.92
C VAL A 77 -10.50 9.87 -5.48
N ASN A 78 -10.35 10.91 -4.67
CA ASN A 78 -9.53 12.06 -5.01
C ASN A 78 -8.04 11.76 -4.83
N LYS A 79 -7.18 12.50 -5.55
CA LYS A 79 -5.72 12.36 -5.54
C LYS A 79 -5.13 12.27 -4.12
N ASN A 80 -5.51 13.19 -3.23
CA ASN A 80 -5.02 13.23 -1.85
C ASN A 80 -5.47 12.04 -0.98
N SER A 81 -6.52 11.32 -1.41
CA SER A 81 -7.07 10.16 -0.71
C SER A 81 -6.59 8.83 -1.31
N ILE A 82 -5.73 8.85 -2.32
CA ILE A 82 -5.19 7.64 -2.94
C ILE A 82 -4.43 6.77 -1.92
N PRO A 83 -3.52 7.30 -1.07
CA PRO A 83 -2.82 6.48 -0.10
C PRO A 83 -3.75 5.77 0.89
N SER A 84 -4.77 6.46 1.40
CA SER A 84 -5.74 5.87 2.34
C SER A 84 -6.63 4.85 1.64
N PHE A 85 -7.02 5.11 0.39
CA PHE A 85 -7.75 4.14 -0.43
C PHE A 85 -6.95 2.86 -0.64
N ILE A 86 -5.70 2.95 -1.09
CA ILE A 86 -4.81 1.80 -1.32
C ILE A 86 -4.65 0.98 -0.03
N LYS A 87 -4.45 1.66 1.12
CA LYS A 87 -4.37 1.01 2.42
C LYS A 87 -5.63 0.20 2.74
N ASN A 88 -6.80 0.79 2.55
CA ASN A 88 -8.08 0.10 2.79
C ASN A 88 -8.28 -1.09 1.86
N VAL A 89 -7.91 -0.96 0.58
CA VAL A 89 -7.96 -2.06 -0.41
C VAL A 89 -7.11 -3.23 0.06
N ILE A 90 -5.90 -2.98 0.56
CA ILE A 90 -4.99 -4.03 1.04
C ILE A 90 -5.48 -4.66 2.34
N GLU A 91 -6.00 -3.87 3.28
CA GLU A 91 -6.39 -4.37 4.61
C GLU A 91 -7.73 -5.10 4.60
N GLN A 92 -8.70 -4.63 3.79
CA GLN A 92 -10.07 -5.13 3.85
C GLN A 92 -10.48 -5.88 2.57
N GLY A 93 -9.86 -5.56 1.43
CA GLY A 93 -10.16 -6.19 0.14
C GLY A 93 -9.86 -7.68 0.12
N LYS A 94 -10.48 -8.37 -0.84
CA LYS A 94 -10.29 -9.80 -1.08
C LYS A 94 -9.42 -9.99 -2.32
N ILE A 95 -8.32 -10.71 -2.17
CA ILE A 95 -7.48 -11.09 -3.32
C ILE A 95 -8.26 -12.10 -4.18
N VAL A 96 -8.54 -11.74 -5.43
CA VAL A 96 -9.21 -12.62 -6.41
C VAL A 96 -8.23 -13.15 -7.46
N SER A 97 -7.10 -12.48 -7.65
CA SER A 97 -6.01 -12.97 -8.49
C SER A 97 -4.66 -12.49 -7.98
N ASN A 98 -3.64 -13.34 -8.10
CA ASN A 98 -2.27 -13.03 -7.70
C ASN A 98 -1.31 -13.73 -8.66
N VAL A 99 -0.70 -12.95 -9.57
CA VAL A 99 0.17 -13.46 -10.63
C VAL A 99 1.57 -12.89 -10.46
N LYS A 100 2.57 -13.76 -10.37
CA LYS A 100 3.98 -13.36 -10.35
C LYS A 100 4.61 -13.58 -11.72
N LYS A 101 5.23 -12.53 -12.27
CA LYS A 101 6.01 -12.58 -13.53
C LYS A 101 7.38 -11.95 -13.30
N GLY A 102 8.39 -12.80 -13.14
CA GLY A 102 9.75 -12.38 -12.80
C GLY A 102 9.80 -11.65 -11.45
N LYS A 103 10.28 -10.39 -11.47
CA LYS A 103 10.40 -9.52 -10.29
C LYS A 103 9.16 -8.67 -9.99
N ARG A 104 8.05 -8.87 -10.72
CA ARG A 104 6.79 -8.15 -10.52
C ARG A 104 5.67 -9.11 -10.14
N ILE A 105 4.81 -8.65 -9.25
CA ILE A 105 3.59 -9.32 -8.83
C ILE A 105 2.42 -8.42 -9.21
N THR A 106 1.42 -8.96 -9.88
CA THR A 106 0.16 -8.28 -10.16
C THR A 106 -0.93 -8.94 -9.34
N ARG A 107 -1.53 -8.16 -8.44
CA ARG A 107 -2.59 -8.62 -7.55
C ARG A 107 -3.86 -7.87 -7.85
N ILE A 108 -4.97 -8.59 -7.96
CA ILE A 108 -6.30 -8.02 -8.19
C ILE A 108 -7.10 -8.21 -6.91
N TYR A 109 -7.64 -7.11 -6.41
CA TYR A 109 -8.50 -7.06 -5.25
C TYR A 109 -9.93 -6.78 -5.66
N ASP A 110 -10.84 -7.53 -5.06
CA ASP A 110 -12.23 -7.14 -4.92
C ASP A 110 -12.37 -6.31 -3.64
N PHE A 111 -12.76 -5.05 -3.78
CA PHE A 111 -12.94 -4.10 -2.68
C PHE A 111 -14.38 -3.54 -2.65
N GLY A 112 -15.33 -4.32 -3.15
CA GLY A 112 -16.71 -3.90 -3.29
C GLY A 112 -16.92 -2.88 -4.42
N GLY A 113 -18.14 -2.86 -4.97
CA GLY A 113 -18.49 -2.01 -6.10
C GLY A 113 -18.43 -2.73 -7.44
N LYS A 114 -18.35 -1.96 -8.54
CA LYS A 114 -18.43 -2.47 -9.91
C LYS A 114 -17.06 -2.84 -10.52
N HIS A 115 -15.97 -2.30 -9.97
CA HIS A 115 -14.63 -2.40 -10.53
C HIS A 115 -13.70 -3.15 -9.59
N TYR A 116 -12.75 -3.88 -10.15
CA TYR A 116 -11.67 -4.48 -9.35
C TYR A 116 -10.53 -3.48 -9.20
N VAL A 117 -9.69 -3.65 -8.18
CA VAL A 117 -8.47 -2.86 -8.00
C VAL A 117 -7.27 -3.72 -8.36
N LEU A 118 -6.53 -3.32 -9.38
CA LEU A 118 -5.26 -3.95 -9.73
C LEU A 118 -4.13 -3.20 -9.04
N CYS A 119 -3.33 -3.93 -8.27
CA CYS A 119 -2.10 -3.47 -7.66
C CYS A 119 -0.90 -4.18 -8.29
N ALA A 120 0.01 -3.42 -8.87
CA ALA A 120 1.32 -3.88 -9.29
C ALA A 120 2.31 -3.71 -8.13
N LEU A 121 2.97 -4.80 -7.74
CA LEU A 121 3.87 -4.89 -6.61
C LEU A 121 5.24 -5.38 -7.07
N GLY A 122 6.29 -4.91 -6.38
CA GLY A 122 7.59 -5.57 -6.39
C GLY A 122 7.55 -6.85 -5.55
N THR A 123 8.46 -7.79 -5.82
CA THR A 123 8.58 -9.03 -5.04
C THR A 123 8.94 -8.82 -3.57
N ASN A 124 9.36 -7.62 -3.21
CA ASN A 124 9.67 -7.21 -1.84
C ASN A 124 8.46 -6.64 -1.08
N GLY A 125 7.33 -6.38 -1.74
CA GLY A 125 6.14 -5.75 -1.14
C GLY A 125 5.97 -4.26 -1.49
N PHE A 126 6.91 -3.67 -2.23
CA PHE A 126 6.80 -2.30 -2.70
C PHE A 126 5.64 -2.13 -3.69
N ILE A 127 4.77 -1.14 -3.48
CA ILE A 127 3.66 -0.83 -4.38
C ILE A 127 4.15 0.06 -5.52
N VAL A 128 4.14 -0.50 -6.74
CA VAL A 128 4.61 0.15 -7.96
C VAL A 128 3.51 0.99 -8.59
N SER A 129 2.30 0.43 -8.72
CA SER A 129 1.16 1.10 -9.35
C SER A 129 -0.17 0.51 -8.86
N VAL A 130 -1.23 1.32 -8.88
CA VAL A 130 -2.59 0.91 -8.52
C VAL A 130 -3.58 1.61 -9.44
N TYR A 131 -4.52 0.85 -10.02
CA TYR A 131 -5.59 1.41 -10.87
C TYR A 131 -6.82 0.48 -10.94
N PRO A 132 -8.00 1.02 -11.33
CA PRO A 132 -9.20 0.22 -11.55
C PRO A 132 -9.05 -0.73 -12.75
N ARG A 133 -9.60 -1.94 -12.64
CA ARG A 133 -9.69 -2.93 -13.71
C ARG A 133 -11.14 -3.26 -14.05
#